data_AF-A0A2A3EJL5-F1
#
_entry.id   AF-A0A2A3EJL5-F1
#
_cell.length_a   1.000
_cell.length_b   1.000
_cell.length_c   1.000
_cell.angle_alpha   90.00
_cell.angle_beta   90.00
_cell.angle_gamma   90.00
#
_symmetry.space_group_name_H-M   'P 1'
#
loop_
_entity.id
_entity.type
_entity.pdbx_description
1 polymer ?
#
loop_
_entity_poly.entity_id
_entity_poly.type
_entity_poly.pdbx_seq_one_letter_code
_entity_poly.pdbx_strand_id
1 'polypeptide(L)'
;MFLGRKEVFIRIVLTGAIGICSFIGDQGLKHGKTAMTRAIFDNVTHAIVGGLTWAVILNLSKKPLIQNFSSIFLCFSLSSFIDIDHFIAAGSWKLSDATHLEKRPFFHCTTLPVTLWLMLNFYSSVFNQPKFSYYSWIILASFLSHHIRDGTRRGLWFCPIGSTQPIPYYLYLSMSMMLPHVLQWLMEADELVLYFAIAGGITAGALLVLFILVCVLFVKVNRLSTDGSNQLNRQTSMMADFCYTNPTIVPGELLSRRGFSMYSGSDNYNDDYGTKKDHHFGTYHEARSKF
;
A
#
# COMPACT_ATOMS: atom_id res chain seq x y z
N MET A 1 10.21 31.66 35.03
CA MET A 1 9.99 30.32 35.64
C MET A 1 8.51 29.99 35.90
N PHE A 2 7.64 30.96 36.24
CA PHE A 2 6.22 30.70 36.55
C PHE A 2 5.32 30.31 35.35
N LEU A 3 5.55 30.87 34.15
CA LEU A 3 4.74 30.52 32.97
C LEU A 3 4.89 29.04 32.57
N GLY A 4 6.10 28.51 32.58
CA GLY A 4 6.36 27.11 32.21
C GLY A 4 5.65 26.11 33.13
N ARG A 5 5.49 26.42 34.43
CA ARG A 5 4.76 25.56 35.37
C ARG A 5 3.25 25.55 35.08
N LYS A 6 2.68 26.67 34.64
CA LYS A 6 1.25 26.76 34.28
C LYS A 6 0.93 25.95 33.03
N GLU A 7 1.77 26.04 31.99
CA GLU A 7 1.58 25.26 30.76
C GLU A 7 1.67 23.76 31.03
N VAL A 8 2.69 23.31 31.75
CA VAL A 8 2.84 21.88 32.12
C VAL A 8 1.64 21.40 32.94
N PHE A 9 1.16 22.21 33.88
CA PHE A 9 -0.03 21.87 34.66
C PHE A 9 -1.28 21.71 33.79
N ILE A 10 -1.53 22.66 32.87
CA ILE A 10 -2.66 22.58 31.93
C ILE A 10 -2.56 21.33 31.07
N ARG A 11 -1.36 20.96 30.59
CA ARG A 11 -1.15 19.73 29.79
C ARG A 11 -1.52 18.47 30.55
N ILE A 12 -1.08 18.37 31.81
CA ILE A 12 -1.40 17.23 32.67
C ILE A 12 -2.92 17.15 32.91
N VAL A 13 -3.56 18.29 33.20
CA VAL A 13 -5.01 18.36 33.41
C VAL A 13 -5.78 17.95 32.16
N LEU A 14 -5.45 18.51 30.99
CA LEU A 14 -6.13 18.20 29.73
C LEU A 14 -5.90 16.73 29.31
N THR A 15 -4.69 16.22 29.47
CA THR A 15 -4.38 14.80 29.16
C THR A 15 -5.15 13.88 30.12
N GLY A 16 -5.16 14.18 31.42
CA GLY A 16 -5.95 13.44 32.41
C GLY A 16 -7.45 13.50 32.13
N ALA A 17 -7.95 14.64 31.64
CA ALA A 17 -9.36 14.80 31.26
C ALA A 17 -9.77 13.86 30.13
N ILE A 18 -8.89 13.53 29.18
CA ILE A 18 -9.15 12.52 28.15
C ILE A 18 -9.43 11.16 28.80
N GLY A 19 -8.57 10.73 29.74
CA GLY A 19 -8.72 9.47 30.45
C GLY A 19 -9.98 9.42 31.33
N ILE A 20 -10.25 10.49 32.07
CA ILE A 20 -11.44 10.59 32.93
C ILE A 20 -12.72 10.57 32.08
N CYS A 21 -12.78 11.36 31.00
CA CYS A 21 -13.93 11.40 30.10
C CYS A 21 -14.18 10.03 29.45
N SER A 22 -13.11 9.40 28.96
CA SER A 22 -13.14 8.04 28.41
C SER A 22 -13.72 7.03 29.40
N PHE A 23 -13.23 7.03 30.64
CA PHE A 23 -13.72 6.15 31.70
C PHE A 23 -15.19 6.39 32.02
N ILE A 24 -15.61 7.65 32.20
CA ILE A 24 -17.01 8.00 32.50
C ILE A 24 -17.93 7.57 31.36
N GLY A 25 -17.54 7.83 30.11
CA GLY A 25 -18.28 7.40 28.93
C GLY A 25 -18.47 5.89 28.88
N ASP A 26 -17.45 5.12 29.25
CA ASP A 26 -17.53 3.66 29.31
C ASP A 26 -18.48 3.17 30.42
N GLN A 27 -18.54 3.88 31.55
CA GLN A 27 -19.53 3.59 32.58
C GLN A 27 -20.96 3.89 32.09
N GLY A 28 -21.14 4.97 31.34
CA GLY A 28 -22.41 5.31 30.69
C GLY A 28 -22.85 4.24 29.68
N LEU A 29 -21.91 3.69 28.91
CA LEU A 29 -22.17 2.61 27.96
C LEU A 29 -22.55 1.29 28.66
N LYS A 30 -21.94 0.99 29.82
CA LYS A 30 -22.20 -0.22 30.61
C LYS A 30 -23.52 -0.18 31.38
N HIS A 31 -23.87 0.97 31.96
CA HIS A 31 -25.05 1.13 32.82
C HIS A 31 -26.26 1.76 32.12
N GLY A 32 -26.14 2.13 30.84
CA GLY A 32 -27.23 2.70 30.06
C GLY A 32 -28.39 1.71 29.86
N LYS A 33 -29.60 2.11 30.26
CA LYS A 33 -30.80 1.25 30.24
C LYS A 33 -31.33 0.96 28.84
N THR A 34 -31.15 1.87 27.89
CA THR A 34 -31.69 1.77 26.52
C THR A 34 -30.57 1.88 25.49
N ALA A 35 -30.78 1.31 24.30
CA ALA A 35 -29.85 1.46 23.18
C ALA A 35 -29.62 2.93 22.81
N MET A 36 -30.66 3.77 22.89
CA MET A 36 -30.59 5.21 22.67
C MET A 36 -29.70 5.92 23.67
N THR A 37 -29.90 5.66 24.96
CA THR A 37 -29.05 6.25 25.99
C THR A 37 -27.59 5.87 25.76
N ARG A 38 -27.33 4.59 25.48
CA ARG A 38 -25.99 4.07 25.22
C ARG A 38 -25.33 4.73 24.00
N ALA A 39 -26.04 4.84 22.88
CA ALA A 39 -25.54 5.48 21.66
C ALA A 39 -25.25 6.97 21.86
N ILE A 40 -26.13 7.70 22.57
CA ILE A 40 -25.91 9.12 22.87
C ILE A 40 -24.67 9.30 23.76
N PHE A 41 -24.55 8.51 24.82
CA PHE A 41 -23.39 8.59 25.72
C PHE A 41 -22.09 8.27 24.98
N ASP A 42 -22.09 7.27 24.10
CA ASP A 42 -20.91 6.89 23.33
C ASP A 42 -20.49 8.02 22.38
N ASN A 43 -21.41 8.53 21.56
CA ASN A 43 -21.13 9.62 20.61
C ASN A 43 -20.69 10.91 21.32
N VAL A 44 -21.35 11.29 22.43
CA VAL A 44 -20.91 12.45 23.24
C VAL A 44 -19.50 12.25 23.76
N THR A 45 -19.14 11.02 24.16
CA THR A 45 -17.78 10.71 24.62
C THR A 45 -16.78 10.83 23.47
N HIS A 46 -17.10 10.31 22.28
CA HIS A 46 -16.27 10.50 21.08
C HIS A 46 -16.03 11.98 20.80
N ALA A 47 -17.09 12.79 20.82
CA ALA A 47 -17.00 14.23 20.58
C ALA A 47 -16.08 14.93 21.59
N ILE A 48 -16.28 14.71 22.89
CA ILE A 48 -15.48 15.34 23.95
C ILE A 48 -14.02 14.90 23.87
N VAL A 49 -13.74 13.60 23.68
CA VAL A 49 -12.38 13.07 23.56
C VAL A 49 -11.68 13.65 22.32
N GLY A 50 -12.36 13.77 21.19
CA GLY A 50 -11.83 14.42 19.99
C GLY A 50 -11.48 15.90 20.22
N GLY A 51 -12.37 16.65 20.87
CA GLY A 51 -12.11 18.05 21.24
C GLY A 51 -10.93 18.21 22.20
N LEU A 52 -10.87 17.40 23.25
CA LEU A 52 -9.76 17.39 24.21
C LEU A 52 -8.43 17.01 23.56
N THR A 53 -8.44 16.05 22.63
CA THR A 53 -7.26 15.65 21.85
C THR A 53 -6.66 16.87 21.14
N TRP A 54 -7.49 17.65 20.43
CA TRP A 54 -7.01 18.84 19.74
C TRP A 54 -6.59 19.97 20.71
N ALA A 55 -7.28 20.12 21.84
CA ALA A 55 -6.89 21.09 22.87
C ALA A 55 -5.50 20.78 23.46
N VAL A 56 -5.17 19.51 23.69
CA VAL A 56 -3.83 19.10 24.12
C VAL A 56 -2.80 19.43 23.05
N ILE A 57 -3.06 19.10 21.77
CA ILE A 57 -2.17 19.43 20.64
C ILE A 57 -1.89 20.94 20.59
N LEU A 58 -2.93 21.77 20.66
CA LEU A 58 -2.77 23.23 20.65
C LEU A 58 -1.91 23.73 21.82
N ASN A 59 -2.13 23.21 23.02
CA ASN A 59 -1.32 23.59 24.18
C ASN A 59 0.14 23.11 24.05
N LEU A 60 0.38 21.91 23.51
CA LEU A 60 1.71 21.39 23.21
C LEU A 60 2.44 22.32 22.22
N SER A 61 1.76 22.73 21.15
CA SER A 61 2.23 23.70 20.16
C SER A 61 2.25 25.15 20.64
N LYS A 62 2.01 25.42 21.93
CA LYS A 62 2.00 26.76 22.55
C LYS A 62 1.01 27.74 21.91
N LYS A 63 -0.08 27.23 21.32
CA LYS A 63 -1.15 28.03 20.73
C LYS A 63 -2.26 28.28 21.76
N PRO A 64 -2.73 29.53 21.92
CA PRO A 64 -3.76 29.86 22.91
C PRO A 64 -5.10 29.20 22.55
N LEU A 65 -5.70 28.49 23.53
CA LEU A 65 -6.92 27.70 23.32
C LEU A 65 -8.13 28.56 22.93
N ILE A 66 -8.29 29.73 23.56
CA ILE A 66 -9.43 30.62 23.32
C ILE A 66 -9.46 31.12 21.87
N GLN A 67 -8.31 31.51 21.33
CA GLN A 67 -8.21 31.99 19.94
C GLN A 67 -8.40 30.85 18.93
N ASN A 68 -8.11 29.61 19.32
CA ASN A 68 -8.22 28.43 18.47
C ASN A 68 -9.46 27.58 18.80
N PHE A 69 -10.43 28.15 19.53
CA PHE A 69 -11.63 27.43 19.98
C PHE A 69 -12.40 26.82 18.81
N SER A 70 -12.49 27.51 17.67
CA SER A 70 -13.14 26.98 16.47
C SER A 70 -12.52 25.68 15.98
N SER A 71 -11.20 25.51 16.10
CA SER A 71 -10.53 24.26 15.69
C SER A 71 -10.75 23.12 16.69
N ILE A 72 -10.85 23.44 17.99
CA ILE A 72 -11.25 22.47 19.03
C ILE A 72 -12.67 21.99 18.76
N PHE A 73 -13.59 22.94 18.50
CA PHE A 73 -14.98 22.65 18.18
C PHE A 73 -15.11 21.87 16.86
N LEU A 74 -14.27 22.15 15.86
CA LEU A 74 -14.23 21.39 14.62
C LEU A 74 -13.81 19.93 14.87
N CYS A 75 -12.75 19.69 15.65
CA CYS A 75 -12.32 18.33 15.99
C CYS A 75 -13.40 17.58 16.79
N PHE A 76 -14.02 18.25 17.76
CA PHE A 76 -15.18 17.75 18.52
C PHE A 76 -16.32 17.32 17.60
N SER A 77 -16.71 18.19 16.67
CA SER A 77 -17.84 17.95 15.76
C SER A 77 -17.53 16.84 14.77
N LEU A 78 -16.33 16.85 14.18
CA LEU A 78 -15.89 15.80 13.25
C LEU A 78 -15.86 14.44 13.95
N SER A 79 -15.37 14.36 15.18
CA SER A 79 -15.32 13.10 15.93
C SER A 79 -16.72 12.53 16.21
N SER A 80 -17.73 13.39 16.34
CA SER A 80 -19.14 12.99 16.50
C SER A 80 -19.79 12.57 15.17
N PHE A 81 -19.43 13.26 14.08
CA PHE A 81 -20.01 13.00 12.76
C PHE A 81 -19.54 11.70 12.12
N ILE A 82 -18.44 11.09 12.62
CA ILE A 82 -18.01 9.76 12.17
C ILE A 82 -19.14 8.75 12.34
N ASP A 83 -19.87 8.78 13.46
CA ASP A 83 -20.99 7.85 13.75
C ASP A 83 -22.20 8.03 12.82
N ILE A 84 -22.30 9.14 12.08
CA ILE A 84 -23.38 9.33 11.10
C ILE A 84 -23.31 8.26 10.00
N ASP A 85 -22.12 7.70 9.75
CA ASP A 85 -21.95 6.62 8.77
C ASP A 85 -22.76 5.36 9.09
N HIS A 86 -23.14 5.13 10.35
CA HIS A 86 -24.00 4.02 10.74
C HIS A 86 -25.42 4.19 10.17
N PHE A 87 -25.95 5.42 10.18
CA PHE A 87 -27.25 5.71 9.56
C PHE A 87 -27.19 5.61 8.04
N ILE A 88 -26.08 6.06 7.44
CA ILE A 88 -25.83 5.94 5.99
C ILE A 88 -25.75 4.46 5.59
N ALA A 89 -24.98 3.66 6.33
CA ALA A 89 -24.81 2.23 6.08
C ALA A 89 -26.10 1.43 6.33
N ALA A 90 -26.95 1.88 7.26
CA ALA A 90 -28.27 1.30 7.48
C ALA A 90 -29.30 1.69 6.41
N GLY A 91 -29.05 2.76 5.65
CA GLY A 91 -30.04 3.37 4.76
C GLY A 91 -31.28 3.86 5.51
N SER A 92 -31.16 4.16 6.80
CA SER A 92 -32.27 4.46 7.71
C SER A 92 -31.83 5.41 8.81
N TRP A 93 -32.73 6.34 9.19
CA TRP A 93 -32.54 7.23 10.34
C TRP A 93 -32.99 6.62 11.67
N LYS A 94 -33.49 5.38 11.65
CA LYS A 94 -33.89 4.67 12.87
C LYS A 94 -32.66 4.16 13.59
N LEU A 95 -32.57 4.50 14.88
CA LEU A 95 -31.45 4.08 15.71
C LEU A 95 -31.33 2.54 15.85
N SER A 96 -32.46 1.83 15.84
CA SER A 96 -32.46 0.36 15.83
C SER A 96 -31.65 -0.18 14.66
N ASP A 97 -31.81 0.41 13.48
CA ASP A 97 -31.21 -0.10 12.25
C ASP A 97 -29.72 0.25 12.19
N ALA A 98 -29.38 1.48 12.60
CA ALA A 98 -27.99 1.95 12.69
C ALA A 98 -27.13 1.14 13.68
N THR A 99 -27.74 0.57 14.73
CA THR A 99 -27.02 -0.19 15.77
C THR A 99 -26.90 -1.69 15.49
N HIS A 100 -27.62 -2.24 14.51
CA HIS A 100 -27.66 -3.67 14.19
C HIS A 100 -27.00 -4.02 12.86
N LEU A 101 -26.06 -3.19 12.39
CA LEU A 101 -25.34 -3.43 11.14
C LEU A 101 -24.46 -4.68 11.17
N GLU A 102 -24.57 -5.49 10.13
CA GLU A 102 -23.72 -6.67 9.92
C GLU A 102 -22.29 -6.32 9.49
N LYS A 103 -22.15 -5.27 8.67
CA LYS A 103 -20.87 -4.78 8.14
C LYS A 103 -20.47 -3.49 8.83
N ARG A 104 -19.16 -3.28 8.99
CA ARG A 104 -18.65 -2.01 9.52
C ARG A 104 -18.91 -0.88 8.52
N PRO A 105 -19.47 0.24 9.00
CA PRO A 105 -19.53 1.48 8.24
C PRO A 105 -18.14 1.96 7.79
N PHE A 106 -18.10 2.70 6.69
CA PHE A 106 -16.86 2.99 5.97
C PHE A 106 -15.99 4.08 6.64
N PHE A 107 -16.54 4.99 7.45
CA PHE A 107 -15.71 5.95 8.19
C PHE A 107 -14.91 5.27 9.30
N HIS A 108 -15.35 4.09 9.77
CA HIS A 108 -14.62 3.27 10.74
C HIS A 108 -13.43 2.49 10.14
N CYS A 109 -13.10 2.74 8.87
CA CYS A 109 -11.88 2.27 8.23
C CYS A 109 -10.73 3.23 8.54
N THR A 110 -9.74 2.80 9.32
CA THR A 110 -8.56 3.60 9.73
C THR A 110 -7.65 3.94 8.55
N THR A 111 -7.66 3.15 7.48
CA THR A 111 -6.93 3.51 6.25
C THR A 111 -7.43 4.82 5.66
N LEU A 112 -8.74 5.11 5.74
CA LEU A 112 -9.35 6.30 5.13
C LEU A 112 -8.77 7.62 5.66
N PRO A 113 -8.78 7.92 6.99
CA PRO A 113 -8.22 9.16 7.51
C PRO A 113 -6.71 9.26 7.31
N VAL A 114 -5.96 8.14 7.34
CA VAL A 114 -4.52 8.13 7.08
C VAL A 114 -4.22 8.49 5.64
N THR A 115 -4.91 7.88 4.67
CA THR A 115 -4.78 8.22 3.25
C THR A 115 -5.19 9.65 2.98
N LEU A 116 -6.30 10.12 3.55
CA LEU A 116 -6.76 11.50 3.38
C LEU A 116 -5.76 12.51 3.96
N TRP A 117 -5.19 12.21 5.13
CA TRP A 117 -4.13 13.01 5.74
C TRP A 117 -2.89 13.11 4.83
N LEU A 118 -2.41 12.00 4.28
CA LEU A 118 -1.29 11.99 3.34
C LEU A 118 -1.58 12.82 2.08
N MET A 119 -2.77 12.64 1.48
CA MET A 119 -3.18 13.35 0.27
C MET A 119 -3.29 14.87 0.49
N LEU A 120 -3.89 15.29 1.59
CA LEU A 120 -4.04 16.72 1.92
C LEU A 120 -2.70 17.37 2.26
N ASN A 121 -1.78 16.68 2.93
CA ASN A 121 -0.43 17.20 3.17
C ASN A 121 0.39 17.28 1.88
N PHE A 122 0.31 16.27 1.01
CA PHE A 122 0.93 16.32 -0.31
C PHE A 122 0.41 17.52 -1.11
N TYR A 123 -0.91 17.69 -1.17
CA TYR A 123 -1.54 18.85 -1.81
C TYR A 123 -1.07 20.17 -1.19
N SER A 124 -1.06 20.26 0.15
CA SER A 124 -0.57 21.44 0.88
C SER A 124 0.86 21.80 0.49
N SER A 125 1.75 20.81 0.35
CA SER A 125 3.15 20.98 -0.02
C SER A 125 3.31 21.40 -1.49
N VAL A 126 2.62 20.73 -2.42
CA VAL A 126 2.72 21.03 -3.87
C VAL A 126 2.19 22.43 -4.20
N PHE A 127 1.09 22.85 -3.57
CA PHE A 127 0.42 24.11 -3.87
C PHE A 127 0.74 25.24 -2.86
N ASN A 128 1.64 25.00 -1.90
CA ASN A 128 2.00 25.93 -0.82
C ASN A 128 0.77 26.47 -0.05
N GLN A 129 -0.17 25.59 0.28
CA GLN A 129 -1.41 25.94 0.99
C GLN A 129 -1.43 25.32 2.41
N PRO A 130 -0.68 25.88 3.39
CA PRO A 130 -0.48 25.29 4.72
C PRO A 130 -1.79 25.07 5.52
N LYS A 131 -2.88 25.75 5.14
CA LYS A 131 -4.20 25.52 5.73
C LYS A 131 -4.70 24.09 5.52
N PHE A 132 -4.41 23.47 4.37
CA PHE A 132 -4.84 22.07 4.12
C PHE A 132 -4.10 21.09 5.01
N SER A 133 -2.80 21.28 5.23
CA SER A 133 -2.05 20.50 6.22
C SER A 133 -2.68 20.64 7.61
N TYR A 134 -2.97 21.87 8.05
CA TYR A 134 -3.61 22.10 9.36
C TYR A 134 -4.93 21.34 9.52
N TYR A 135 -5.84 21.42 8.53
CA TYR A 135 -7.11 20.69 8.58
C TYR A 135 -6.94 19.18 8.46
N SER A 136 -5.94 18.71 7.72
CA SER A 136 -5.65 17.27 7.61
C SER A 136 -5.30 16.66 8.97
N TRP A 137 -4.56 17.40 9.81
CA TRP A 137 -4.20 16.98 11.16
C TRP A 137 -5.42 16.94 12.09
N ILE A 138 -6.35 17.89 11.94
CA ILE A 138 -7.62 17.87 12.68
C ILE A 138 -8.43 16.63 12.32
N ILE A 139 -8.54 16.32 11.01
CA ILE A 139 -9.24 15.13 10.52
C ILE A 139 -8.58 13.86 11.04
N LEU A 140 -7.24 13.77 10.98
CA LEU A 140 -6.53 12.61 11.50
C LEU A 140 -6.76 12.43 13.00
N ALA A 141 -6.67 13.52 13.78
CA ALA A 141 -6.88 13.50 15.23
C ALA A 141 -8.30 13.07 15.60
N SER A 142 -9.33 13.60 14.93
CA SER A 142 -10.72 13.24 15.19
C SER A 142 -10.95 11.75 14.94
N PHE A 143 -10.54 11.24 13.77
CA PHE A 143 -10.73 9.84 13.42
C PHE A 143 -9.90 8.89 14.31
N LEU A 144 -8.62 9.16 14.55
CA LEU A 144 -7.81 8.27 15.39
C LEU A 144 -8.31 8.21 16.82
N SER A 145 -8.71 9.36 17.40
CA SER A 145 -9.27 9.37 18.75
C SER A 145 -10.57 8.56 18.85
N HIS A 146 -11.44 8.68 17.84
CA HIS A 146 -12.65 7.90 17.70
C HIS A 146 -12.33 6.40 17.56
N HIS A 147 -11.48 6.03 16.61
CA HIS A 147 -11.16 4.63 16.29
C HIS A 147 -10.43 3.91 17.41
N ILE A 148 -9.55 4.59 18.17
CA ILE A 148 -8.85 3.97 19.32
C ILE A 148 -9.87 3.55 20.40
N ARG A 149 -10.85 4.41 20.70
CA ARG A 149 -11.93 4.08 21.64
C ARG A 149 -12.77 2.91 21.13
N ASP A 150 -13.16 2.96 19.87
CA ASP A 150 -13.97 1.92 19.23
C ASP A 150 -13.25 0.59 19.01
N GLY A 151 -11.92 0.65 18.91
CA GLY A 151 -11.03 -0.49 18.78
C GLY A 151 -11.10 -1.44 19.98
N THR A 152 -11.63 -1.02 21.13
CA THR A 152 -11.84 -1.90 22.29
C THR A 152 -12.81 -3.05 22.00
N ARG A 153 -13.77 -2.87 21.09
CA ARG A 153 -14.80 -3.88 20.78
C ARG A 153 -14.36 -4.85 19.69
N ARG A 154 -13.80 -4.32 18.59
CA ARG A 154 -13.54 -5.10 17.39
C ARG A 154 -12.14 -4.85 16.79
N GLY A 155 -11.28 -4.06 17.44
CA GLY A 155 -10.00 -3.64 16.92
C GLY A 155 -10.09 -2.57 15.82
N LEU A 156 -8.95 -2.01 15.44
CA LEU A 156 -8.80 -1.08 14.33
C LEU A 156 -8.90 -1.82 12.99
N TRP A 157 -9.66 -1.26 12.05
CA TRP A 157 -9.83 -1.81 10.71
C TRP A 157 -8.97 -1.05 9.69
N PHE A 158 -8.13 -1.77 8.97
CA PHE A 158 -7.26 -1.27 7.90
C PHE A 158 -7.63 -1.94 6.58
N CYS A 159 -8.54 -1.35 5.79
CA CYS A 159 -8.87 -1.87 4.46
C CYS A 159 -7.69 -1.65 3.48
N PRO A 160 -7.36 -2.60 2.59
CA PRO A 160 -7.93 -3.95 2.44
C PRO A 160 -7.24 -5.02 3.29
N ILE A 161 -6.25 -4.66 4.12
CA ILE A 161 -5.40 -5.58 4.89
C ILE A 161 -6.20 -6.43 5.88
N GLY A 162 -7.14 -5.84 6.62
CA GLY A 162 -7.96 -6.53 7.62
C GLY A 162 -8.12 -5.74 8.92
N SER A 163 -8.53 -6.42 10.00
CA SER A 163 -8.69 -5.81 11.32
C SER A 163 -7.63 -6.33 12.30
N THR A 164 -7.19 -5.45 13.20
CA THR A 164 -6.40 -5.83 14.38
C THR A 164 -7.27 -6.54 15.42
N GLN A 165 -6.64 -7.15 16.43
CA GLN A 165 -7.35 -7.67 17.59
C GLN A 165 -7.97 -6.53 18.42
N PRO A 166 -9.05 -6.78 19.19
CA PRO A 166 -9.60 -5.79 20.11
C PRO A 166 -8.54 -5.23 21.07
N ILE A 167 -8.56 -3.91 21.25
CA ILE A 167 -7.57 -3.22 22.08
C ILE A 167 -7.89 -3.48 23.56
N PRO A 168 -6.96 -4.03 24.36
CA PRO A 168 -7.14 -4.18 25.81
C PRO A 168 -7.50 -2.85 26.48
N TYR A 169 -8.38 -2.89 27.48
CA TYR A 169 -8.98 -1.68 28.07
C TYR A 169 -7.94 -0.64 28.54
N TYR A 170 -6.96 -1.05 29.35
CA TYR A 170 -5.93 -0.13 29.83
C TYR A 170 -5.02 0.36 28.70
N LEU A 171 -4.78 -0.47 27.69
CA LEU A 171 -4.02 -0.05 26.51
C LEU A 171 -4.77 1.03 25.73
N TYR A 172 -6.08 0.89 25.53
CA TYR A 172 -6.92 1.92 24.91
C TYR A 172 -6.81 3.24 25.69
N LEU A 173 -6.97 3.20 27.01
CA LEU A 173 -6.95 4.41 27.82
C LEU A 173 -5.60 5.12 27.73
N SER A 174 -4.51 4.36 27.81
CA SER A 174 -3.15 4.88 27.60
C SER A 174 -2.96 5.43 26.19
N MET A 175 -3.41 4.73 25.15
CA MET A 175 -3.32 5.18 23.77
C MET A 175 -4.10 6.48 23.54
N SER A 176 -5.32 6.61 24.07
CA SER A 176 -6.12 7.84 23.96
C SER A 176 -5.43 9.04 24.62
N MET A 177 -4.79 8.85 25.79
CA MET A 177 -4.03 9.91 26.46
C MET A 177 -2.72 10.25 25.74
N MET A 178 -2.07 9.27 25.11
CA MET A 178 -0.80 9.46 24.38
C MET A 178 -0.99 10.01 22.97
N LEU A 179 -2.12 9.75 22.32
CA LEU A 179 -2.43 10.19 20.97
C LEU A 179 -2.08 11.65 20.68
N PRO A 180 -2.53 12.66 21.47
CA PRO A 180 -2.23 14.06 21.15
C PRO A 180 -0.73 14.38 21.22
N HIS A 181 0.03 13.71 22.08
CA HIS A 181 1.49 13.89 22.19
C HIS A 181 2.20 13.30 20.97
N VAL A 182 1.78 12.10 20.54
CA VAL A 182 2.32 11.45 19.34
C VAL A 182 2.01 12.28 18.09
N LEU A 183 0.78 12.76 17.95
CA LEU A 183 0.38 13.57 16.81
C LEU A 183 1.10 14.92 16.78
N GLN A 184 1.24 15.60 17.91
CA GLN A 184 1.99 16.86 17.94
C GLN A 184 3.48 16.65 17.69
N TRP A 185 4.09 15.58 18.21
CA TRP A 185 5.48 15.23 17.88
C TRP A 185 5.65 14.96 16.38
N LEU A 186 4.71 14.25 15.77
CA LEU A 186 4.72 13.98 14.32
C LEU A 186 4.49 15.25 13.50
N MET A 187 3.67 16.19 13.97
CA MET A 187 3.47 17.50 13.36
C MET A 187 4.74 18.36 13.40
N GLU A 188 5.57 18.25 14.44
CA GLU A 188 6.86 18.97 14.48
C GLU A 188 7.95 18.28 13.65
N ALA A 189 7.83 16.97 13.44
CA ALA A 189 8.68 16.21 12.54
C ALA A 189 8.24 16.33 11.06
N ASP A 190 7.15 17.05 10.78
CA ASP A 190 6.38 16.91 9.54
C ASP A 190 7.17 17.25 8.29
N GLU A 191 7.96 18.33 8.26
CA GLU A 191 8.70 18.72 7.07
C GLU A 191 9.56 17.56 6.55
N LEU A 192 10.43 16.99 7.38
CA LEU A 192 11.37 15.95 6.92
C LEU A 192 10.68 14.61 6.64
N VAL A 193 9.74 14.21 7.49
CA VAL A 193 9.05 12.91 7.36
C VAL A 193 8.05 12.92 6.21
N LEU A 194 7.37 14.04 5.98
CA LEU A 194 6.47 14.23 4.85
C LEU A 194 7.25 14.26 3.54
N TYR A 195 8.37 14.98 3.45
CA TYR A 195 9.23 14.92 2.27
C TYR A 195 9.73 13.50 2.02
N PHE A 196 10.14 12.78 3.06
CA PHE A 196 10.58 11.39 2.92
C PHE A 196 9.45 10.45 2.49
N ALA A 197 8.24 10.61 3.04
CA ALA A 197 7.08 9.79 2.70
C ALA A 197 6.54 10.09 1.28
N ILE A 198 6.53 11.37 0.87
CA ILE A 198 6.19 11.79 -0.48
C ILE A 198 7.24 11.28 -1.46
N ALA A 199 8.52 11.50 -1.20
CA ALA A 199 9.60 11.00 -2.04
C ALA A 199 9.56 9.48 -2.15
N GLY A 200 9.45 8.76 -1.03
CA GLY A 200 9.32 7.31 -0.99
C GLY A 200 8.09 6.80 -1.72
N GLY A 201 6.94 7.47 -1.58
CA GLY A 201 5.70 7.14 -2.29
C GLY A 201 5.79 7.36 -3.81
N ILE A 202 6.36 8.48 -4.24
CA ILE A 202 6.62 8.77 -5.67
C ILE A 202 7.61 7.74 -6.24
N THR A 203 8.69 7.45 -5.52
CA THR A 203 9.68 6.45 -5.93
C THR A 203 9.06 5.06 -6.02
N ALA A 204 8.29 4.61 -5.04
CA ALA A 204 7.62 3.32 -5.07
C ALA A 204 6.59 3.23 -6.20
N GLY A 205 5.81 4.30 -6.42
CA GLY A 205 4.87 4.38 -7.53
C GLY A 205 5.57 4.32 -8.90
N ALA A 206 6.66 5.07 -9.07
CA ALA A 206 7.47 5.04 -10.29
C ALA A 206 8.08 3.66 -10.54
N LEU A 207 8.60 2.99 -9.49
CA LEU A 207 9.12 1.63 -9.58
C LEU A 207 8.03 0.62 -9.96
N LEU A 208 6.82 0.76 -9.43
CA LEU A 208 5.70 -0.11 -9.77
C LEU A 208 5.24 0.09 -11.22
N VAL A 209 5.16 1.34 -11.69
CA VAL A 209 4.86 1.64 -13.10
C VAL A 209 5.95 1.08 -14.01
N LEU A 210 7.22 1.26 -13.66
CA LEU A 210 8.34 0.69 -14.41
C LEU A 210 8.26 -0.83 -14.47
N PHE A 211 7.96 -1.49 -13.34
CA PHE A 211 7.78 -2.94 -13.27
C PHE A 211 6.68 -3.42 -14.21
N ILE A 212 5.51 -2.75 -14.20
CA ILE A 212 4.41 -3.06 -15.12
C ILE A 212 4.84 -2.89 -16.58
N LEU A 213 5.53 -1.79 -16.91
CA LEU A 213 6.02 -1.54 -18.28
C LEU A 213 7.01 -2.62 -18.74
N VAL A 214 7.92 -3.06 -17.87
CA VAL A 214 8.87 -4.15 -18.15
C VAL A 214 8.12 -5.46 -18.40
N CYS A 215 7.13 -5.80 -17.57
CA CYS A 215 6.30 -6.98 -17.79
C CYS A 215 5.57 -6.92 -19.14
N VAL A 216 4.97 -5.77 -19.49
CA VAL A 216 4.28 -5.56 -20.78
C VAL A 216 5.26 -5.69 -21.95
N LEU A 217 6.45 -5.09 -21.85
CA LEU A 217 7.51 -5.22 -22.86
C LEU A 217 7.94 -6.67 -23.03
N PHE A 218 8.15 -7.41 -21.94
CA PHE A 218 8.55 -8.82 -21.99
C PHE A 218 7.50 -9.69 -22.69
N VAL A 219 6.21 -9.49 -22.37
CA VAL A 219 5.10 -10.16 -23.06
C VAL A 219 5.08 -9.81 -24.55
N LYS A 220 5.30 -8.54 -24.90
CA LYS A 220 5.29 -8.08 -26.30
C LYS A 220 6.48 -8.63 -27.10
N VAL A 221 7.68 -8.67 -26.51
CA VAL A 221 8.89 -9.23 -27.13
C VAL A 221 8.74 -10.73 -27.33
N ASN A 222 8.24 -11.48 -26.34
CA ASN A 222 8.00 -12.92 -26.47
C ASN A 222 6.97 -13.22 -27.56
N ARG A 223 5.92 -12.40 -27.66
CA ARG A 223 4.93 -12.52 -28.74
C ARG A 223 5.57 -12.26 -30.11
N LEU A 224 6.39 -11.22 -30.26
CA LEU A 224 7.11 -10.93 -31.51
C LEU A 224 8.11 -12.03 -31.89
N SER A 225 8.83 -12.61 -30.92
CA SER A 225 9.73 -13.74 -31.15
C SER A 225 8.96 -14.96 -31.67
N THR A 226 7.80 -15.24 -31.08
CA THR A 226 6.91 -16.33 -31.52
C THR A 226 6.37 -16.06 -32.92
N ASP A 227 5.84 -14.87 -33.18
CA ASP A 227 5.27 -14.49 -34.48
C ASP A 227 6.33 -14.42 -35.59
N GLY A 228 7.53 -13.94 -35.29
CA GLY A 228 8.65 -13.88 -36.23
C GLY A 228 9.21 -15.27 -36.58
N SER A 229 9.27 -16.19 -35.61
CA SER A 229 9.65 -17.59 -35.87
C SER A 229 8.64 -18.29 -36.78
N ASN A 230 7.35 -17.97 -36.62
CA ASN A 230 6.28 -18.50 -37.45
C ASN A 230 6.35 -17.98 -38.89
N GLN A 231 6.73 -16.71 -39.12
CA GLN A 231 6.88 -16.17 -40.46
C GLN A 231 8.07 -16.75 -41.23
N LEU A 232 9.23 -16.92 -40.58
CA LEU A 232 10.41 -17.55 -41.18
C LEU A 232 10.13 -19.01 -41.56
N ASN A 233 9.55 -19.79 -40.64
CA ASN A 233 9.16 -21.18 -40.93
C ASN A 233 8.18 -21.27 -42.10
N ARG A 234 7.25 -20.32 -42.22
CA ARG A 234 6.29 -20.26 -43.33
C ARG A 234 6.95 -19.90 -44.66
N GLN A 235 7.97 -19.03 -44.67
CA GLN A 235 8.74 -18.74 -45.89
C GLN A 235 9.61 -19.92 -46.31
N THR A 236 10.25 -20.60 -45.36
CA THR A 236 11.07 -21.80 -45.63
C THR A 236 10.20 -22.94 -46.19
N SER A 237 9.00 -23.17 -45.64
CA SER A 237 8.08 -24.17 -46.17
C SER A 237 7.62 -23.84 -47.60
N MET A 238 7.32 -22.56 -47.89
CA MET A 238 6.95 -22.14 -49.24
C MET A 238 8.08 -22.32 -50.26
N MET A 239 9.34 -22.04 -49.91
CA MET A 239 10.48 -22.28 -50.81
C MET A 239 10.71 -23.78 -51.04
N ALA A 240 10.57 -24.61 -50.01
CA ALA A 240 10.70 -26.05 -50.14
C ALA A 240 9.67 -26.62 -51.13
N ASP A 241 8.39 -26.25 -51.00
CA ASP A 241 7.34 -26.71 -51.91
C ASP A 241 7.56 -26.24 -53.36
N PHE A 242 8.10 -25.04 -53.55
CA PHE A 242 8.44 -24.50 -54.89
C PHE A 242 9.62 -25.25 -55.54
N CYS A 243 10.61 -25.68 -54.76
CA CYS A 243 11.76 -26.45 -55.27
C CYS A 243 11.38 -27.88 -55.70
N TYR A 244 10.39 -28.51 -55.05
CA TYR A 244 9.98 -29.88 -55.39
C TYR A 244 8.95 -29.98 -56.51
N THR A 245 8.28 -28.87 -56.85
CA THR A 245 7.24 -28.85 -57.90
C THR A 245 7.72 -28.28 -59.23
N ASN A 246 9.01 -27.95 -59.37
CA ASN A 246 9.56 -27.52 -60.65
C ASN A 246 10.16 -28.70 -61.45
N PRO A 247 9.45 -29.25 -62.46
CA PRO A 247 9.91 -30.41 -63.23
C PRO A 247 11.13 -30.14 -64.12
N THR A 248 11.64 -28.90 -64.20
CA THR A 248 12.82 -28.57 -65.02
C THR A 248 14.16 -28.71 -64.30
N ILE A 249 14.18 -28.97 -62.99
CA ILE A 249 15.43 -29.09 -62.21
C ILE A 249 15.61 -30.53 -61.76
N VAL A 250 16.38 -31.32 -62.53
CA VAL A 250 16.83 -32.65 -62.12
C VAL A 250 18.13 -32.49 -61.30
N PRO A 251 18.12 -32.72 -59.97
CA PRO A 251 19.24 -32.34 -59.09
C PRO A 251 20.58 -33.02 -59.43
N GLY A 252 20.53 -34.23 -60.00
CA GLY A 252 21.72 -35.01 -60.33
C GLY A 252 22.54 -34.47 -61.52
N GLU A 253 21.94 -33.68 -62.41
CA GLU A 253 22.57 -33.30 -63.68
C GLU A 253 23.46 -32.04 -63.55
N LEU A 254 23.17 -31.17 -62.58
CA LEU A 254 23.92 -29.93 -62.33
C LEU A 254 25.19 -30.16 -61.48
N LEU A 255 25.20 -31.16 -60.61
CA LEU A 255 26.34 -31.46 -59.72
C LEU A 255 27.49 -32.14 -60.48
N SER A 256 27.18 -33.00 -61.46
CA SER A 256 28.19 -33.63 -62.32
C SER A 256 28.83 -32.64 -63.30
N ARG A 257 28.05 -31.68 -63.84
CA ARG A 257 28.56 -30.62 -64.73
C ARG A 257 29.51 -29.63 -64.07
N ARG A 258 29.45 -29.46 -62.74
CA ARG A 258 30.32 -28.54 -62.01
C ARG A 258 31.61 -29.20 -61.49
N GLY A 259 31.90 -30.45 -61.89
CA GLY A 259 33.19 -31.08 -61.64
C GLY A 259 33.48 -31.43 -60.17
N PHE A 260 32.46 -31.42 -59.30
CA PHE A 260 32.64 -31.79 -57.90
C PHE A 260 32.59 -33.32 -57.76
N SER A 261 33.77 -33.95 -57.74
CA SER A 261 33.97 -35.33 -57.32
C SER A 261 33.79 -35.42 -55.79
N MET A 262 32.88 -36.30 -55.32
CA MET A 262 32.65 -36.61 -53.90
C MET A 262 33.77 -37.48 -53.31
N TYR A 263 35.02 -37.03 -53.36
CA TYR A 263 36.12 -37.59 -52.57
C TYR A 263 36.88 -36.44 -51.92
N SER A 264 36.49 -36.10 -50.69
CA SER A 264 37.32 -35.30 -49.79
C SER A 264 37.92 -36.24 -48.77
N GLY A 265 39.24 -36.44 -48.90
CA GLY A 265 40.07 -37.15 -47.93
C GLY A 265 40.05 -36.46 -46.57
N SER A 266 40.23 -37.28 -45.55
CA SER A 266 40.54 -36.92 -44.18
C SER A 266 41.86 -36.13 -44.06
N ASP A 267 41.99 -35.41 -42.94
CA ASP A 267 43.20 -34.82 -42.31
C ASP A 267 43.15 -33.28 -42.25
N ASN A 268 43.49 -32.57 -41.17
CA ASN A 268 43.94 -32.90 -39.82
C ASN A 268 43.83 -31.63 -38.95
N TYR A 269 43.64 -31.79 -37.64
CA TYR A 269 43.62 -30.72 -36.63
C TYR A 269 44.98 -30.73 -35.89
N ASN A 270 45.70 -29.59 -35.82
CA ASN A 270 46.31 -29.03 -34.60
C ASN A 270 47.36 -27.93 -34.88
N ASP A 271 47.36 -26.92 -34.00
CA ASP A 271 48.40 -25.93 -33.82
C ASP A 271 49.76 -26.59 -33.47
N ASP A 272 50.65 -26.47 -34.45
CA ASP A 272 52.10 -26.29 -34.50
C ASP A 272 53.11 -27.06 -33.59
N TYR A 273 54.06 -27.67 -34.30
CA TYR A 273 55.38 -28.23 -33.92
C TYR A 273 55.54 -29.06 -32.62
N GLY A 274 55.46 -30.39 -32.79
CA GLY A 274 56.60 -31.27 -32.48
C GLY A 274 56.72 -31.91 -31.08
N THR A 275 56.14 -33.12 -30.95
CA THR A 275 56.71 -34.38 -30.37
C THR A 275 57.17 -34.41 -28.89
N LYS A 276 56.83 -35.38 -28.02
CA LYS A 276 56.42 -36.81 -28.08
C LYS A 276 55.61 -37.12 -26.79
N LYS A 277 54.40 -37.69 -26.86
CA LYS A 277 54.01 -39.12 -26.84
C LYS A 277 54.25 -39.87 -25.53
N ASP A 278 53.15 -40.32 -24.91
CA ASP A 278 52.87 -41.77 -24.77
C ASP A 278 51.36 -42.08 -24.82
N HIS A 279 51.05 -43.21 -25.45
CA HIS A 279 49.73 -43.67 -25.93
C HIS A 279 49.02 -44.58 -24.91
N HIS A 280 47.67 -44.66 -24.98
CA HIS A 280 46.97 -45.95 -25.02
C HIS A 280 45.56 -45.84 -25.65
N PHE A 281 45.21 -46.87 -26.42
CA PHE A 281 44.10 -47.03 -27.39
C PHE A 281 42.92 -47.86 -26.85
N GLY A 282 41.74 -47.74 -27.51
CA GLY A 282 40.68 -48.76 -27.60
C GLY A 282 39.28 -48.22 -27.23
N THR A 283 38.16 -48.51 -27.90
CA THR A 283 37.85 -49.47 -28.98
C THR A 283 36.50 -49.08 -29.62
N TYR A 284 36.39 -49.22 -30.94
CA TYR A 284 35.15 -49.11 -31.72
C TYR A 284 34.30 -50.39 -31.56
N HIS A 285 32.97 -50.25 -31.53
CA HIS A 285 32.06 -51.36 -31.83
C HIS A 285 31.12 -51.02 -33.00
N GLU A 286 31.33 -51.78 -34.06
CA GLU A 286 30.55 -51.94 -35.27
C GLU A 286 29.25 -52.71 -34.97
N ALA A 287 28.11 -52.29 -35.52
CA ALA A 287 26.90 -53.09 -35.57
C ALA A 287 26.20 -52.96 -36.93
N ARG A 288 26.44 -54.00 -37.72
CA ARG A 288 25.89 -54.44 -39.01
C ARG A 288 24.41 -54.14 -39.31
N SER A 289 24.20 -53.95 -40.62
CA SER A 289 22.98 -54.19 -41.36
C SER A 289 22.46 -55.62 -41.24
N LYS A 290 21.13 -55.78 -41.33
CA LYS A 290 20.48 -56.99 -41.81
C LYS A 290 19.34 -56.60 -42.75
N PHE A 291 19.52 -57.03 -43.99
CA PHE A 291 18.57 -57.37 -45.07
C PHE A 291 17.19 -56.70 -45.09
#